data_AF-A0A951YD57-F1
#
_entry.id   AF-A0A951YD57-F1
#
_cell.length_a   1.000
_cell.length_b   1.000
_cell.length_c   1.000
_cell.angle_alpha   90.00
_cell.angle_beta   90.00
_cell.angle_gamma   90.00
#
_symmetry.space_group_name_H-M   'P 1'
#
loop_
_entity.id
_entity.type
_entity.pdbx_description
1 polymer ?
#
loop_
_entity_poly.entity_id
_entity_poly.type
_entity_poly.pdbx_seq_one_letter_code
_entity_poly.pdbx_strand_id
1 'polypeptide(L)'
;RAQFITQFKEVQRLKTQLDQYTDLDAEQQQTIKELLPPEELRSFRSVYIDTAKRFKERQDNPTDNTPPEVEQLDFEFVLFASALIDYDYIMGLIAKSTGGKPSKHTMTPDQLINMLSATANMMDEREDMMEYIRSLDFSKGRTEKEIRDGYKAFKKEKNEKEIRGMAEKHGLDMAALQAFTARILDRMIFDGEQLSDLLAPLNLGWKERAKKETELMKELVPYLKKQARGHEISGLNAYDV
;
A
#
# COMPACT_ATOMS: atom_id res chain seq x y z
N ARG A 1 -21.14 4.36 -4.69
CA ARG A 1 -19.82 3.77 -4.34
C ARG A 1 -19.92 2.73 -3.22
N ALA A 2 -20.53 3.04 -2.07
CA ALA A 2 -20.76 2.04 -1.01
C ALA A 2 -21.53 0.80 -1.52
N GLN A 3 -22.65 0.99 -2.24
CA GLN A 3 -23.39 -0.10 -2.88
C GLN A 3 -22.54 -0.97 -3.83
N PHE A 4 -21.56 -0.38 -4.54
CA PHE A 4 -20.66 -1.15 -5.39
C PHE A 4 -19.75 -2.07 -4.56
N ILE A 5 -19.25 -1.61 -3.42
CA ILE A 5 -18.50 -2.46 -2.47
C ILE A 5 -19.37 -3.62 -1.99
N THR A 6 -20.62 -3.37 -1.62
CA THR A 6 -21.51 -4.44 -1.17
C THR A 6 -21.78 -5.46 -2.27
N GLN A 7 -22.15 -5.01 -3.47
CA GLN A 7 -22.56 -5.90 -4.56
C GLN A 7 -21.39 -6.65 -5.20
N PHE A 8 -20.27 -5.97 -5.47
CA PHE A 8 -19.14 -6.61 -6.14
C PHE A 8 -18.43 -7.63 -5.24
N LYS A 9 -18.49 -7.43 -3.92
CA LYS A 9 -18.03 -8.43 -2.96
C LYS A 9 -18.77 -9.77 -3.11
N GLU A 10 -20.09 -9.73 -3.31
CA GLU A 10 -20.89 -10.93 -3.56
C GLU A 10 -20.51 -11.60 -4.88
N VAL A 11 -20.30 -10.82 -5.95
CA VAL A 11 -19.82 -11.34 -7.24
C VAL A 11 -18.47 -12.05 -7.08
N GLN A 12 -17.54 -11.44 -6.34
CA GLN A 12 -16.24 -12.04 -6.04
C GLN A 12 -16.39 -13.34 -5.23
N ARG A 13 -17.28 -13.38 -4.24
CA ARG A 13 -17.55 -14.58 -3.44
C ARG A 13 -18.06 -15.73 -4.31
N LEU A 14 -19.03 -15.46 -5.17
CA LEU A 14 -19.55 -16.44 -6.13
C LEU A 14 -18.44 -16.94 -7.07
N LYS A 15 -17.60 -16.03 -7.57
CA LYS A 15 -16.46 -16.42 -8.41
C LYS A 15 -15.47 -17.32 -7.67
N THR A 16 -15.15 -17.02 -6.42
CA THR A 16 -14.28 -17.86 -5.58
C THR A 16 -14.88 -19.24 -5.36
N GLN A 17 -16.20 -19.33 -5.17
CA GLN A 17 -16.90 -20.63 -5.08
C GLN A 17 -16.84 -21.40 -6.39
N LEU A 18 -17.08 -20.73 -7.53
CA LEU A 18 -16.97 -21.34 -8.86
C LEU A 18 -15.56 -21.91 -9.11
N ASP A 19 -14.52 -21.22 -8.65
CA ASP A 19 -13.12 -21.67 -8.79
C ASP A 19 -12.77 -22.91 -7.95
N GLN A 20 -13.61 -23.29 -6.98
CA GLN A 20 -13.42 -24.50 -6.18
C GLN A 20 -13.96 -25.76 -6.86
N TYR A 21 -14.82 -25.63 -7.87
CA TYR A 21 -15.32 -26.77 -8.64
C TYR A 21 -14.26 -27.25 -9.63
N THR A 22 -13.80 -28.49 -9.45
CA THR A 22 -12.79 -29.12 -10.33
C THR A 22 -13.39 -29.86 -11.51
N ASP A 23 -14.72 -30.03 -11.51
CA ASP A 23 -15.50 -30.86 -12.42
C ASP A 23 -16.30 -30.07 -13.46
N LEU A 24 -16.10 -28.75 -13.54
CA LEU A 24 -16.76 -27.90 -14.54
C LEU A 24 -16.36 -28.30 -15.97
N ASP A 25 -17.36 -28.54 -16.82
CA ASP A 25 -17.13 -28.86 -18.23
C ASP A 25 -16.74 -27.62 -19.06
N ALA A 26 -16.36 -27.84 -20.31
CA ALA A 26 -15.88 -26.78 -21.19
C ALA A 26 -16.96 -25.72 -21.52
N GLU A 27 -18.23 -26.12 -21.58
CA GLU A 27 -19.35 -25.23 -21.88
C GLU A 27 -19.62 -24.31 -20.69
N GLN A 28 -19.68 -24.88 -19.49
CA GLN A 28 -19.81 -24.14 -18.22
C GLN A 28 -18.66 -23.15 -18.02
N GLN A 29 -17.42 -23.58 -18.27
CA GLN A 29 -16.26 -22.69 -18.19
C GLN A 29 -16.35 -21.54 -19.20
N GLN A 30 -16.87 -21.79 -20.39
CA GLN A 30 -17.06 -20.77 -21.41
C GLN A 30 -18.16 -19.79 -21.02
N THR A 31 -19.31 -20.28 -20.52
CA THR A 31 -20.39 -19.43 -19.99
C THR A 31 -19.89 -18.51 -18.88
N ILE A 32 -19.08 -19.03 -17.94
CA ILE A 32 -18.49 -18.22 -16.87
C ILE A 32 -17.59 -17.13 -17.45
N LYS A 33 -16.74 -17.45 -18.44
CA LYS A 33 -15.85 -16.47 -19.08
C LYS A 33 -16.61 -15.39 -19.85
N GLU A 34 -17.75 -15.73 -20.45
CA GLU A 34 -18.59 -14.78 -21.19
C GLU A 34 -19.37 -13.86 -20.25
N LEU A 35 -19.94 -14.43 -19.17
CA LEU A 35 -20.66 -13.66 -18.15
C LEU A 35 -19.73 -12.79 -17.30
N LEU A 36 -18.50 -13.25 -17.07
CA LEU A 36 -17.51 -12.57 -16.25
C LEU A 36 -16.14 -12.60 -16.93
N PRO A 37 -15.94 -11.74 -17.95
CA PRO A 37 -14.67 -11.68 -18.68
C PRO A 37 -13.49 -11.44 -17.73
N PRO A 38 -12.38 -12.20 -17.84
CA PRO A 38 -11.27 -12.11 -16.88
C PRO A 38 -10.66 -10.71 -16.74
N GLU A 39 -10.56 -9.96 -17.85
CA GLU A 39 -10.02 -8.60 -17.84
C GLU A 39 -11.00 -7.60 -17.21
N GLU A 40 -12.30 -7.74 -17.45
CA GLU A 40 -13.33 -6.92 -16.78
C GLU A 40 -13.38 -7.21 -15.27
N LEU A 41 -13.36 -8.49 -14.89
CA LEU A 41 -13.28 -8.90 -13.49
C LEU A 41 -12.05 -8.30 -12.81
N ARG A 42 -10.88 -8.35 -13.47
CA ARG A 42 -9.64 -7.75 -12.95
C ARG A 42 -9.78 -6.23 -12.79
N SER A 43 -10.40 -5.55 -13.76
CA SER A 43 -10.67 -4.11 -13.68
C SER A 43 -11.58 -3.77 -12.49
N PHE A 44 -12.69 -4.49 -12.32
CA PHE A 44 -13.58 -4.29 -11.17
C PHE A 44 -12.91 -4.60 -9.83
N ARG A 45 -12.04 -5.62 -9.75
CA ARG A 45 -11.22 -5.89 -8.55
C ARG A 45 -10.33 -4.71 -8.20
N SER A 46 -9.64 -4.12 -9.19
CA SER A 46 -8.84 -2.92 -8.97
C SER A 46 -9.67 -1.75 -8.42
N VAL A 47 -10.83 -1.47 -9.05
CA VAL A 47 -11.75 -0.42 -8.59
C VAL A 47 -12.28 -0.71 -7.19
N TYR A 48 -12.57 -1.97 -6.87
CA TYR A 48 -13.01 -2.41 -5.55
C TYR A 48 -11.95 -2.11 -4.50
N ILE A 49 -10.73 -2.62 -4.68
CA ILE A 49 -9.65 -2.47 -3.70
C ILE A 49 -9.34 -0.98 -3.45
N ASP A 50 -9.29 -0.16 -4.51
CA ASP A 50 -9.05 1.28 -4.38
C ASP A 50 -10.20 2.00 -3.66
N THR A 51 -11.44 1.62 -3.95
CA THR A 51 -12.61 2.22 -3.31
C THR A 51 -12.72 1.78 -1.85
N ALA A 52 -12.47 0.51 -1.56
CA ALA A 52 -12.48 -0.08 -0.23
C ALA A 52 -11.37 0.53 0.64
N LYS A 53 -10.14 0.71 0.11
CA LYS A 53 -9.05 1.40 0.83
C LYS A 53 -9.46 2.80 1.27
N ARG A 54 -10.04 3.60 0.37
CA ARG A 54 -10.51 4.96 0.68
C ARG A 54 -11.63 5.00 1.71
N PHE A 55 -12.53 4.02 1.70
CA PHE A 55 -13.57 3.93 2.71
C PHE A 55 -13.03 3.43 4.05
N LYS A 56 -12.06 2.50 4.04
CA LYS A 56 -11.35 2.07 5.24
C LYS A 56 -10.62 3.23 5.91
N GLU A 57 -9.90 4.06 5.14
CA GLU A 57 -9.23 5.26 5.68
C GLU A 57 -10.21 6.23 6.36
N ARG A 58 -11.46 6.31 5.87
CA ARG A 58 -12.54 7.10 6.51
C ARG A 58 -13.15 6.42 7.72
N GLN A 59 -13.24 5.08 7.75
CA GLN A 59 -13.67 4.34 8.94
C GLN A 59 -12.63 4.45 10.06
N ASP A 60 -11.34 4.39 9.71
CA ASP A 60 -10.23 4.45 10.66
C ASP A 60 -10.06 5.89 11.22
N ASN A 61 -10.56 6.92 10.52
CA ASN A 61 -10.58 8.33 10.97
C ASN A 61 -11.98 8.95 10.75
N PRO A 62 -12.98 8.57 11.56
CA PRO A 62 -14.35 9.03 11.37
C PRO A 62 -14.47 10.51 11.73
N THR A 63 -15.16 11.26 10.86
CA THR A 63 -15.63 12.62 11.15
C THR A 63 -17.14 12.61 11.42
N ASP A 64 -17.70 13.67 12.00
CA ASP A 64 -19.15 13.84 12.22
C ASP A 64 -20.01 13.69 10.95
N ASN A 65 -19.39 13.76 9.76
CA ASN A 65 -20.06 13.62 8.46
C ASN A 65 -19.87 12.24 7.82
N THR A 66 -19.33 11.25 8.53
CA THR A 66 -19.14 9.90 7.99
C THR A 66 -20.51 9.21 7.89
N PRO A 67 -20.96 8.80 6.69
CA PRO A 67 -22.27 8.17 6.56
C PRO A 67 -22.29 6.82 7.30
N PRO A 68 -23.37 6.47 8.01
CA PRO A 68 -23.49 5.17 8.68
C PRO A 68 -23.30 3.99 7.73
N GLU A 69 -23.68 4.13 6.46
CA GLU A 69 -23.48 3.06 5.48
C GLU A 69 -22.00 2.82 5.19
N VAL A 70 -21.11 3.79 5.41
CA VAL A 70 -19.66 3.63 5.29
C VAL A 70 -19.10 2.97 6.54
N GLU A 71 -19.56 3.35 7.74
CA GLU A 71 -19.11 2.76 9.02
C GLU A 71 -19.41 1.27 9.13
N GLN A 72 -20.49 0.82 8.51
CA GLN A 72 -20.94 -0.58 8.55
C GLN A 72 -20.37 -1.43 7.41
N LEU A 73 -19.56 -0.87 6.50
CA LEU A 73 -18.96 -1.66 5.41
C LEU A 73 -17.96 -2.68 5.96
N ASP A 74 -18.22 -3.95 5.67
CA ASP A 74 -17.20 -4.99 5.71
C ASP A 74 -16.56 -5.14 4.33
N PHE A 75 -15.26 -4.87 4.24
CA PHE A 75 -14.50 -4.89 2.99
C PHE A 75 -13.97 -6.27 2.59
N GLU A 76 -13.94 -7.25 3.49
CA GLU A 76 -13.46 -8.62 3.24
C GLU A 76 -12.25 -8.72 2.27
N PHE A 77 -11.19 -7.92 2.49
CA PHE A 77 -10.02 -7.86 1.59
C PHE A 77 -9.41 -9.25 1.31
N VAL A 78 -9.54 -10.19 2.25
CA VAL A 78 -9.12 -11.59 2.10
C VAL A 78 -9.76 -12.27 0.88
N LEU A 79 -10.98 -11.92 0.48
CA LEU A 79 -11.62 -12.45 -0.74
C LEU A 79 -10.89 -12.08 -2.04
N PHE A 80 -10.06 -11.04 -1.98
CA PHE A 80 -9.29 -10.52 -3.11
C PHE A 80 -7.80 -10.84 -2.96
N ALA A 81 -7.40 -11.57 -1.90
CA ALA A 81 -6.06 -12.10 -1.77
C ALA A 81 -5.91 -13.38 -2.59
N SER A 82 -4.78 -13.54 -3.24
CA SER A 82 -4.40 -14.76 -3.96
C SER A 82 -3.28 -15.47 -3.22
N ALA A 83 -3.46 -16.75 -2.89
CA ALA A 83 -2.39 -17.57 -2.32
C ALA A 83 -1.17 -17.74 -3.26
N LEU A 84 -1.33 -17.44 -4.55
CA LEU A 84 -0.28 -17.57 -5.56
C LEU A 84 0.51 -16.27 -5.80
N ILE A 85 -0.10 -15.12 -5.48
CA ILE A 85 0.49 -13.80 -5.77
C ILE A 85 1.09 -13.27 -4.47
N ASP A 86 2.26 -13.78 -4.15
CA ASP A 86 3.10 -13.30 -3.05
C ASP A 86 4.26 -12.42 -3.56
N TYR A 87 5.04 -11.90 -2.62
CA TYR A 87 6.19 -11.06 -2.90
C TYR A 87 7.22 -11.76 -3.80
N ASP A 88 7.48 -13.05 -3.56
CA ASP A 88 8.50 -13.81 -4.28
C ASP A 88 8.08 -14.07 -5.72
N TYR A 89 6.82 -14.46 -5.91
CA TYR A 89 6.19 -14.63 -7.22
C TYR A 89 6.30 -13.35 -8.04
N ILE A 90 5.98 -12.20 -7.44
CA ILE A 90 6.02 -10.91 -8.15
C ILE A 90 7.45 -10.52 -8.55
N MET A 91 8.42 -10.68 -7.64
CA MET A 91 9.83 -10.40 -7.95
C MET A 91 10.33 -11.30 -9.08
N GLY A 92 10.01 -12.59 -9.04
CA GLY A 92 10.34 -13.54 -10.10
C GLY A 92 9.65 -13.22 -11.43
N LEU A 93 8.38 -12.76 -11.38
CA LEU A 93 7.61 -12.39 -12.56
C LEU A 93 8.15 -11.10 -13.21
N ILE A 94 8.53 -10.10 -12.42
CA ILE A 94 9.20 -8.89 -12.92
C ILE A 94 10.49 -9.29 -13.62
N ALA A 95 11.35 -10.09 -12.96
CA ALA A 95 12.63 -10.52 -13.53
C ALA A 95 12.44 -11.26 -14.87
N LYS A 96 11.52 -12.22 -14.94
CA LYS A 96 11.16 -12.94 -16.17
C LYS A 96 10.66 -12.02 -17.28
N SER A 97 9.99 -10.93 -16.92
CA SER A 97 9.42 -9.96 -17.85
C SER A 97 10.45 -8.97 -18.39
N THR A 98 11.66 -8.91 -17.81
CA THR A 98 12.75 -8.07 -18.30
C THR A 98 13.62 -8.78 -19.35
N GLY A 99 14.27 -8.02 -20.23
CA GLY A 99 15.28 -8.56 -21.16
C GLY A 99 14.73 -9.15 -22.47
N GLY A 100 13.45 -8.89 -22.78
CA GLY A 100 12.91 -9.05 -24.13
C GLY A 100 12.82 -10.47 -24.68
N LYS A 101 13.01 -11.52 -23.86
CA LYS A 101 12.74 -12.91 -24.27
C LYS A 101 11.29 -13.26 -23.94
N PRO A 102 10.36 -13.18 -24.91
CA PRO A 102 8.97 -13.54 -24.66
C PRO A 102 8.88 -15.00 -24.21
N SER A 103 8.13 -15.23 -23.14
CA SER A 103 7.78 -16.56 -22.64
C SER A 103 6.28 -16.56 -22.34
N LYS A 104 5.68 -17.75 -22.13
CA LYS A 104 4.24 -17.85 -21.77
C LYS A 104 3.85 -17.05 -20.52
N HIS A 105 4.81 -16.60 -19.72
CA HIS A 105 4.60 -15.88 -18.47
C HIS A 105 5.24 -14.47 -18.44
N THR A 106 5.65 -13.91 -19.58
CA THR A 106 6.09 -12.49 -19.61
C THR A 106 4.89 -11.55 -19.59
N MET A 107 4.95 -10.51 -18.76
CA MET A 107 3.94 -9.45 -18.69
C MET A 107 4.55 -8.11 -19.07
N THR A 108 3.75 -7.23 -19.67
CA THR A 108 4.13 -5.82 -19.83
C THR A 108 4.14 -5.12 -18.46
N PRO A 109 4.80 -3.96 -18.32
CA PRO A 109 4.76 -3.17 -17.09
C PRO A 109 3.32 -2.86 -16.65
N ASP A 110 2.46 -2.50 -17.61
CA ASP A 110 1.04 -2.21 -17.34
C ASP A 110 0.27 -3.45 -16.88
N GLN A 111 0.57 -4.63 -17.43
CA GLN A 111 -0.04 -5.89 -16.98
C GLN A 111 0.37 -6.25 -15.56
N LEU A 112 1.64 -6.05 -15.18
CA LEU A 112 2.13 -6.24 -13.82
C LEU A 112 1.42 -5.28 -12.85
N ILE A 113 1.30 -4.01 -13.24
CA ILE A 113 0.60 -2.99 -12.46
C ILE A 113 -0.89 -3.36 -12.28
N ASN A 114 -1.57 -3.75 -13.36
CA ASN A 114 -2.98 -4.13 -13.30
C ASN A 114 -3.19 -5.39 -12.44
N MET A 115 -2.25 -6.34 -12.47
CA MET A 115 -2.28 -7.51 -11.59
C MET A 115 -2.15 -7.08 -10.12
N LEU A 116 -1.17 -6.25 -9.78
CA LEU A 116 -0.96 -5.72 -8.43
C LEU A 116 -2.17 -4.96 -7.90
N SER A 117 -2.79 -4.13 -8.75
CA SER A 117 -3.99 -3.36 -8.40
C SER A 117 -5.19 -4.23 -8.07
N ALA A 118 -5.29 -5.42 -8.68
CA ALA A 118 -6.41 -6.34 -8.54
C ALA A 118 -6.26 -7.37 -7.41
N THR A 119 -5.19 -7.30 -6.61
CA THR A 119 -4.91 -8.24 -5.50
C THR A 119 -4.74 -7.51 -4.18
N ALA A 120 -5.28 -8.07 -3.10
CA ALA A 120 -5.20 -7.48 -1.76
C ALA A 120 -3.90 -7.83 -0.98
N ASN A 121 -3.11 -8.81 -1.45
CA ASN A 121 -1.96 -9.36 -0.71
C ASN A 121 -0.93 -8.33 -0.24
N MET A 122 -0.74 -7.26 -1.01
CA MET A 122 0.34 -6.30 -0.78
C MET A 122 -0.17 -4.86 -0.83
N MET A 123 -1.38 -4.60 -0.34
CA MET A 123 -2.00 -3.27 -0.42
C MET A 123 -1.11 -2.15 0.14
N ASP A 124 -0.36 -2.42 1.21
CA ASP A 124 0.54 -1.45 1.84
C ASP A 124 1.81 -1.19 1.02
N GLU A 125 2.30 -2.19 0.27
CA GLU A 125 3.50 -2.06 -0.57
C GLU A 125 3.19 -1.70 -2.03
N ARG A 126 1.92 -1.81 -2.42
CA ARG A 126 1.45 -1.74 -3.80
C ARG A 126 1.91 -0.48 -4.53
N GLU A 127 1.74 0.68 -3.89
CA GLU A 127 2.11 1.97 -4.50
C GLU A 127 3.62 2.04 -4.77
N ASP A 128 4.44 1.72 -3.78
CA ASP A 128 5.90 1.72 -3.94
C ASP A 128 6.35 0.69 -4.99
N MET A 129 5.70 -0.47 -5.04
CA MET A 129 6.02 -1.51 -6.04
C MET A 129 5.61 -1.09 -7.46
N MET A 130 4.45 -0.47 -7.63
CA MET A 130 4.01 0.06 -8.91
C MET A 130 4.93 1.17 -9.41
N GLU A 131 5.35 2.09 -8.54
CA GLU A 131 6.34 3.11 -8.89
C GLU A 131 7.68 2.48 -9.27
N TYR A 132 8.14 1.49 -8.52
CA TYR A 132 9.36 0.77 -8.84
C TYR A 132 9.28 0.10 -10.22
N ILE A 133 8.19 -0.63 -10.51
CA ILE A 133 7.95 -1.23 -11.81
C ILE A 133 8.01 -0.17 -12.92
N ARG A 134 7.37 0.98 -12.75
CA ARG A 134 7.43 2.08 -13.75
C ARG A 134 8.84 2.63 -13.96
N SER A 135 9.68 2.59 -12.93
CA SER A 135 11.08 3.06 -13.02
C SER A 135 12.02 2.06 -13.71
N LEU A 136 11.61 0.80 -13.86
CA LEU A 136 12.46 -0.24 -14.44
C LEU A 136 12.53 -0.10 -15.97
N ASP A 137 13.76 -0.21 -16.48
CA ASP A 137 14.00 -0.46 -17.90
C ASP A 137 13.80 -1.94 -18.20
N PHE A 138 12.66 -2.29 -18.83
CA PHE A 138 12.31 -3.67 -19.20
C PHE A 138 13.09 -4.20 -20.42
N SER A 139 13.79 -3.34 -21.16
CA SER A 139 14.64 -3.79 -22.28
C SER A 139 15.89 -4.52 -21.79
N LYS A 140 16.33 -4.24 -20.56
CA LYS A 140 17.51 -4.86 -19.94
C LYS A 140 17.09 -6.01 -19.04
N GLY A 141 17.59 -7.21 -19.33
CA GLY A 141 17.38 -8.38 -18.49
C GLY A 141 17.96 -8.16 -17.10
N ARG A 142 17.21 -8.52 -16.07
CA ARG A 142 17.61 -8.50 -14.68
C ARG A 142 17.26 -9.83 -14.02
N THR A 143 18.14 -10.30 -13.16
CA THR A 143 17.87 -11.42 -12.27
C THR A 143 16.90 -11.00 -11.18
N GLU A 144 16.22 -11.98 -10.58
CA GLU A 144 15.32 -11.74 -9.46
C GLU A 144 16.04 -11.09 -8.27
N LYS A 145 17.30 -11.46 -8.02
CA LYS A 145 18.12 -10.83 -6.99
C LYS A 145 18.33 -9.34 -7.27
N GLU A 146 18.69 -8.98 -8.50
CA GLU A 146 18.86 -7.57 -8.90
C GLU A 146 17.56 -6.78 -8.78
N ILE A 147 16.42 -7.38 -9.13
CA ILE A 147 15.10 -6.76 -8.94
C ILE A 147 14.82 -6.51 -7.46
N ARG A 148 15.09 -7.48 -6.57
CA ARG A 148 14.88 -7.35 -5.12
C ARG A 148 15.80 -6.31 -4.50
N ASP A 149 17.08 -6.36 -4.82
CA ASP A 149 18.08 -5.42 -4.28
C ASP A 149 17.80 -4.00 -4.79
N GLY A 150 17.42 -3.86 -6.06
CA GLY A 150 16.95 -2.60 -6.63
C GLY A 150 15.69 -2.06 -5.94
N TYR A 151 14.72 -2.91 -5.62
CA TYR A 151 13.50 -2.47 -4.93
C TYR A 151 13.80 -2.00 -3.50
N LYS A 152 14.67 -2.70 -2.77
CA LYS A 152 15.14 -2.28 -1.44
C LYS A 152 15.85 -0.93 -1.50
N ALA A 153 16.75 -0.74 -2.48
CA ALA A 153 17.44 0.52 -2.69
C ALA A 153 16.46 1.65 -3.05
N PHE A 154 15.49 1.39 -3.93
CA PHE A 154 14.44 2.32 -4.31
C PHE A 154 13.63 2.81 -3.10
N LYS A 155 13.16 1.89 -2.25
CA LYS A 155 12.43 2.25 -1.01
C LYS A 155 13.29 3.07 -0.06
N LYS A 156 14.56 2.69 0.12
CA LYS A 156 15.50 3.42 0.97
C LYS A 156 15.69 4.86 0.47
N GLU A 157 15.95 5.04 -0.82
CA GLU A 157 16.14 6.36 -1.43
C GLU A 157 14.87 7.23 -1.31
N LYS A 158 13.68 6.63 -1.53
CA LYS A 158 12.40 7.33 -1.37
C LYS A 158 12.20 7.80 0.07
N ASN A 159 12.40 6.92 1.05
CA ASN A 159 12.29 7.27 2.47
C ASN A 159 13.29 8.36 2.87
N GLU A 160 14.54 8.27 2.41
CA GLU A 160 15.57 9.29 2.68
C GLU A 160 15.19 10.66 2.09
N LYS A 161 14.58 10.68 0.90
CA LYS A 161 14.06 11.91 0.27
C LYS A 161 12.90 12.51 1.08
N GLU A 162 11.95 11.69 1.53
CA GLU A 162 10.83 12.14 2.36
C GLU A 162 11.31 12.72 3.70
N ILE A 163 12.22 12.03 4.39
CA ILE A 163 12.82 12.50 5.65
C ILE A 163 13.61 13.80 5.45
N ARG A 164 14.43 13.88 4.38
CA ARG A 164 15.19 15.09 4.07
C ARG A 164 14.25 16.28 3.83
N GLY A 165 13.20 16.09 3.03
CA GLY A 165 12.22 17.15 2.77
C GLY A 165 11.52 17.63 4.04
N MET A 166 11.12 16.71 4.93
CA MET A 166 10.56 17.07 6.24
C MET A 166 11.58 17.81 7.11
N ALA A 167 12.83 17.33 7.18
CA ALA A 167 13.89 17.96 7.97
C ALA A 167 14.17 19.39 7.49
N GLU A 168 14.34 19.60 6.19
CA GLU A 168 14.56 20.92 5.58
C GLU A 168 13.38 21.87 5.83
N LYS A 169 12.15 21.40 5.60
CA LYS A 169 10.92 22.18 5.83
C LYS A 169 10.77 22.59 7.29
N HIS A 170 11.18 21.72 8.21
CA HIS A 170 11.02 21.95 9.64
C HIS A 170 12.24 22.57 10.33
N GLY A 171 13.36 22.72 9.62
CA GLY A 171 14.62 23.22 10.18
C GLY A 171 15.29 22.23 11.14
N LEU A 172 15.02 20.93 10.98
CA LEU A 172 15.54 19.88 11.84
C LEU A 172 16.81 19.28 11.25
N ASP A 173 17.65 18.72 12.13
CA ASP A 173 18.74 17.87 11.69
C ASP A 173 18.18 16.57 11.10
N MET A 174 18.62 16.22 9.89
CA MET A 174 18.14 15.05 9.17
C MET A 174 18.45 13.75 9.91
N ALA A 175 19.65 13.63 10.50
CA ALA A 175 20.06 12.42 11.19
C ALA A 175 19.28 12.23 12.50
N ALA A 176 19.00 13.31 13.23
CA ALA A 176 18.15 13.29 14.41
C ALA A 176 16.71 12.85 14.08
N LEU A 177 16.10 13.41 13.02
CA LEU A 177 14.76 13.03 12.58
C LEU A 177 14.72 11.56 12.11
N GLN A 178 15.76 11.11 11.40
CA GLN A 178 15.87 9.73 10.96
C GLN A 178 16.01 8.76 12.15
N ALA A 179 16.82 9.10 13.15
CA ALA A 179 16.98 8.30 14.36
C ALA A 179 15.68 8.23 15.18
N PHE A 180 14.97 9.35 15.29
CA PHE A 180 13.68 9.44 15.95
C PHE A 180 12.65 8.51 15.29
N THR A 181 12.50 8.61 13.96
CA THR A 181 11.55 7.75 13.22
C THR A 181 11.94 6.27 13.28
N ALA A 182 13.22 5.94 13.16
CA ALA A 182 13.71 4.57 13.28
C ALA A 182 13.39 3.97 14.65
N ARG A 183 13.57 4.73 15.74
CA ARG A 183 13.27 4.27 17.10
C ARG A 183 11.78 4.01 17.32
N ILE A 184 10.91 4.85 16.74
CA ILE A 184 9.46 4.62 16.77
C ILE A 184 9.10 3.32 16.04
N LEU A 185 9.64 3.12 14.84
CA LEU A 185 9.33 1.96 14.00
C LEU A 185 9.92 0.64 14.56
N ASP A 186 11.06 0.71 15.24
CA ASP A 186 11.66 -0.45 15.91
C ASP A 186 10.82 -0.94 17.10
N ARG A 187 10.27 0.01 17.88
CA ARG A 187 9.51 -0.29 19.11
C ARG A 187 8.01 -0.31 18.92
N MET A 188 7.52 0.19 17.78
CA MET A 188 6.11 0.48 17.51
C MET A 188 5.46 1.38 18.57
N ILE A 189 6.24 2.31 19.14
CA ILE A 189 5.80 3.20 20.22
C ILE A 189 6.27 4.62 19.91
N PHE A 190 5.32 5.55 19.89
CA PHE A 190 5.57 6.98 19.84
C PHE A 190 5.78 7.54 21.26
N ASP A 191 6.79 8.41 21.39
CA ASP A 191 7.19 9.01 22.66
C ASP A 191 7.26 10.54 22.51
N GLY A 192 6.35 11.23 23.20
CA GLY A 192 6.23 12.69 23.15
C GLY A 192 7.39 13.44 23.81
N GLU A 193 8.11 12.81 24.75
CA GLU A 193 9.32 13.42 25.33
C GLU A 193 10.43 13.45 24.27
N GLN A 194 10.59 12.38 23.50
CA GLN A 194 11.58 12.35 22.41
C GLN A 194 11.24 13.31 21.28
N LEU A 195 9.95 13.56 21.03
CA LEU A 195 9.53 14.62 20.10
C LEU A 195 9.93 16.00 20.63
N SER A 196 9.76 16.23 21.94
CA SER A 196 10.20 17.47 22.58
C SER A 196 11.72 17.65 22.48
N ASP A 197 12.49 16.59 22.68
CA ASP A 197 13.96 16.60 22.55
C ASP A 197 14.40 16.88 21.10
N LEU A 198 13.72 16.30 20.11
CA LEU A 198 13.99 16.55 18.69
C LEU A 198 13.84 18.04 18.34
N LEU A 199 12.86 18.73 18.95
CA LEU A 199 12.60 20.16 18.72
C LEU A 199 13.44 21.08 19.61
N ALA A 200 14.07 20.57 20.67
CA ALA A 200 14.82 21.39 21.63
C ALA A 200 15.92 22.26 20.99
N PRO A 201 16.70 21.78 20.00
CA PRO A 201 17.72 22.60 19.32
C PRO A 201 17.19 23.84 18.61
N LEU A 202 15.88 23.88 18.28
CA LEU A 202 15.26 25.04 17.66
C LEU A 202 15.08 26.21 18.64
N ASN A 203 15.27 25.99 19.94
CA ASN A 203 15.18 26.99 21.00
C ASN A 203 13.88 27.81 21.00
N LEU A 204 12.77 27.14 20.66
CA LEU A 204 11.44 27.74 20.56
C LEU A 204 10.80 27.91 21.94
N GLY A 205 10.04 29.00 22.12
CA GLY A 205 9.15 29.18 23.27
C GLY A 205 7.99 28.17 23.26
N TRP A 206 7.35 27.96 24.40
CA TRP A 206 6.33 26.90 24.58
C TRP A 206 5.20 26.94 23.53
N LYS A 207 4.70 28.14 23.19
CA LYS A 207 3.61 28.31 22.21
C LYS A 207 4.05 28.01 20.78
N GLU A 208 5.25 28.44 20.41
CA GLU A 208 5.84 28.19 19.08
C GLU A 208 6.19 26.71 18.91
N ARG A 209 6.71 26.08 19.97
CA ARG A 209 6.99 24.64 20.00
C ARG A 209 5.74 23.81 19.75
N ALA A 210 4.65 24.08 20.48
CA ALA A 210 3.40 23.34 20.29
C ALA A 210 2.85 23.45 18.85
N LYS A 211 2.97 24.64 18.24
CA LYS A 211 2.62 24.84 16.82
C LYS A 211 3.52 24.01 15.91
N LYS A 212 4.84 24.06 16.13
CA LYS A 212 5.83 23.34 15.33
C LYS A 212 5.64 21.82 15.41
N GLU A 213 5.35 21.33 16.61
CA GLU A 213 5.04 19.93 16.87
C GLU A 213 3.83 19.46 16.07
N THR A 214 2.73 20.23 16.13
CA THR A 214 1.51 19.94 15.36
C THR A 214 1.78 19.93 13.85
N GLU A 215 2.57 20.88 13.35
CA GLU A 215 2.92 20.97 11.92
C GLU A 215 3.80 19.80 11.48
N LEU A 216 4.79 19.39 12.28
CA LEU A 216 5.63 18.23 11.99
C LEU A 216 4.81 16.94 12.01
N MET A 217 3.96 16.75 13.02
CA MET A 217 3.20 15.51 13.18
C MET A 217 2.17 15.30 12.07
N LYS A 218 1.62 16.37 11.48
CA LYS A 218 0.77 16.27 10.27
C LYS A 218 1.45 15.58 9.09
N GLU A 219 2.76 15.67 8.99
CA GLU A 219 3.54 15.01 7.94
C GLU A 219 4.12 13.68 8.42
N LEU A 220 4.54 13.62 9.68
CA LEU A 220 5.19 12.46 10.25
C LEU A 220 4.23 11.29 10.50
N VAL A 221 2.99 11.56 10.91
CA VAL A 221 1.98 10.52 11.17
C VAL A 221 1.69 9.68 9.92
N PRO A 222 1.35 10.28 8.74
CA PRO A 222 1.18 9.51 7.51
C PRO A 222 2.43 8.72 7.12
N TYR A 223 3.62 9.33 7.26
CA TYR A 223 4.89 8.66 6.98
C TYR A 223 5.08 7.43 7.87
N LEU A 224 4.91 7.57 9.18
CA LEU A 224 5.07 6.49 10.15
C LEU A 224 4.06 5.36 9.93
N LYS A 225 2.77 5.70 9.72
CA LYS A 225 1.72 4.71 9.41
C LYS A 225 2.07 3.92 8.13
N LYS A 226 2.58 4.59 7.10
CA LYS A 226 3.04 3.94 5.86
C LYS A 226 4.21 2.98 6.13
N GLN A 227 5.22 3.41 6.88
CA GLN A 227 6.38 2.56 7.18
C GLN A 227 6.02 1.37 8.09
N ALA A 228 5.03 1.53 8.96
CA ALA A 228 4.52 0.51 9.85
C ALA A 228 3.68 -0.58 9.16
N ARG A 229 3.27 -0.40 7.90
CA ARG A 229 2.57 -1.43 7.09
C ARG A 229 1.36 -2.03 7.81
N GLY A 230 0.50 -1.16 8.35
CA GLY A 230 -0.71 -1.56 9.06
C GLY A 230 -0.51 -2.01 10.50
N HIS A 231 0.73 -2.10 11.02
CA HIS A 231 0.95 -2.29 12.45
C HIS A 231 0.64 -1.00 13.23
N GLU A 232 -0.05 -1.14 14.37
CA GLU A 232 -0.38 -0.02 15.24
C GLU A 232 0.89 0.55 15.91
N ILE A 233 1.03 1.87 15.91
CA ILE A 233 2.06 2.59 16.67
C ILE A 233 1.39 3.17 17.92
N SER A 234 1.68 2.60 19.09
CA SER A 234 1.10 3.07 20.34
C SER A 234 1.48 4.53 20.63
N GLY A 235 0.52 5.35 21.07
CA GLY A 235 0.74 6.76 21.42
C GLY A 235 0.59 7.73 20.24
N LEU A 236 0.52 7.25 18.99
CA LEU A 236 0.33 8.10 17.82
C LEU A 236 -1.09 8.71 17.75
N ASN A 237 -2.08 8.05 18.36
CA ASN A 237 -3.50 8.43 18.36
C ASN A 237 -3.76 9.84 18.90
N ALA A 238 -2.83 10.41 19.67
CA ALA A 238 -2.89 11.81 20.11
C ALA A 238 -2.90 12.82 18.95
N TYR A 239 -2.51 12.38 17.74
CA TYR A 239 -2.43 13.19 16.53
C TYR A 239 -3.32 12.68 15.39
N ASP A 240 -4.21 11.73 15.66
CA ASP A 240 -5.23 11.31 14.72
C ASP A 240 -6.34 12.38 14.72
N VAL A 241 -6.22 13.35 13.79
CA VAL A 241 -7.15 14.46 13.58
C VAL A 241 -7.70 14.44 12.17
#